data_AF-A0A0U1MBY8-F1
#
_entry.id   AF-A0A0U1MBY8-F1
#
_cell.length_a   1.000
_cell.length_b   1.000
_cell.length_c   1.000
_cell.angle_alpha   90.00
_cell.angle_beta   90.00
_cell.angle_gamma   90.00
#
_symmetry.space_group_name_H-M   'P 1'
#
loop_
_entity.id
_entity.type
_entity.pdbx_description
1 polymer ?
#
loop_
_entity_poly.entity_id
_entity_poly.type
_entity_poly.pdbx_seq_one_letter_code
_entity_poly.pdbx_strand_id
1 'polypeptide(L)'
;MPVVFQEQFEKKLREWSSQPDPNPPDYELFPTGIGHASLKIDGIDGLLWETTPRTDLDFVAGRFRRRDLEQKWIISHKDMEKIPGGSAEVSRLSSALVELGERKLRALAVETKDPSGKTYVAITVSEVAQRLIDDHTTALAGSRK
;
A
#
# COMPACT_ATOMS: atom_id res chain seq x y z
N MET A 1 -6.20 -22.66 -7.36
CA MET A 1 -4.75 -22.80 -7.57
C MET A 1 -4.06 -21.85 -6.61
N PRO A 2 -3.20 -22.32 -5.69
CA PRO A 2 -2.41 -21.40 -4.87
C PRO A 2 -1.36 -20.77 -5.78
N VAL A 3 -1.37 -19.44 -5.87
CA VAL A 3 -0.49 -18.72 -6.78
C VAL A 3 0.93 -18.74 -6.21
N VAL A 4 1.84 -19.37 -6.96
CA VAL A 4 3.27 -19.47 -6.67
C VAL A 4 3.93 -18.10 -6.91
N PHE A 5 3.81 -17.19 -5.93
CA PHE A 5 4.62 -15.95 -5.83
C PHE A 5 5.42 -15.90 -4.52
N GLN A 6 5.51 -17.01 -3.78
CA GLN A 6 5.83 -17.05 -2.35
C GLN A 6 7.14 -16.34 -1.97
N GLU A 7 8.30 -16.63 -2.53
CA GLU A 7 9.54 -16.04 -2.00
C GLU A 7 9.67 -14.53 -2.21
N GLN A 8 9.29 -14.03 -3.40
CA GLN A 8 9.37 -12.59 -3.70
C GLN A 8 8.25 -11.82 -3.00
N PHE A 9 7.06 -12.42 -2.89
CA PHE A 9 5.94 -11.81 -2.18
C PHE A 9 6.18 -11.80 -0.67
N GLU A 10 6.67 -12.89 -0.06
CA GLU A 10 7.06 -12.95 1.35
C GLU A 10 8.17 -11.97 1.68
N LYS A 11 9.19 -11.83 0.82
CA LYS A 11 10.22 -10.81 1.00
C LYS A 11 9.61 -9.41 1.00
N LYS A 12 8.65 -9.15 0.11
CA LYS A 12 7.97 -7.86 0.02
C LYS A 12 7.05 -7.62 1.22
N LEU A 13 6.34 -8.64 1.71
CA LEU A 13 5.54 -8.56 2.94
C LEU A 13 6.44 -8.22 4.14
N ARG A 14 7.63 -8.81 4.24
CA ARG A 14 8.60 -8.45 5.30
C ARG A 14 9.05 -6.99 5.17
N GLU A 15 9.41 -6.55 3.96
CA GLU A 15 9.74 -5.14 3.70
C GLU A 15 8.61 -4.21 4.12
N TRP A 16 7.37 -4.51 3.71
CA TRP A 16 6.16 -3.78 4.05
C TRP A 16 5.85 -3.76 5.55
N SER A 17 6.02 -4.89 6.24
CA SER A 17 5.81 -4.98 7.69
C SER A 17 6.77 -4.10 8.50
N SER A 18 7.91 -3.72 7.90
CA SER A 18 8.91 -2.81 8.48
C SER A 18 8.74 -1.35 8.06
N GLN A 19 7.75 -1.03 7.22
CA GLN A 19 7.51 0.35 6.81
C GLN A 19 6.89 1.15 7.95
N PRO A 20 7.27 2.44 8.10
CA PRO A 20 6.71 3.29 9.13
C PRO A 20 5.23 3.53 8.85
N ASP A 21 4.45 3.73 9.92
CA ASP A 21 3.06 4.09 9.76
C ASP A 21 2.96 5.47 9.08
N PRO A 22 2.09 5.63 8.08
CA PRO A 22 1.88 6.90 7.42
C PRO A 22 1.30 7.88 8.45
N ASN A 23 1.99 8.98 8.71
CA ASN A 23 1.45 10.12 9.42
C ASN A 23 0.76 11.04 8.40
N PRO A 24 -0.58 11.01 8.25
CA PRO A 24 -1.28 11.64 7.13
C PRO A 24 -1.00 13.15 6.93
N PRO A 25 -0.80 13.97 7.99
CA PRO A 25 -0.40 15.37 7.86
C PRO A 25 0.92 15.61 7.12
N ASP A 26 1.81 14.60 7.06
CA ASP A 26 3.11 14.72 6.42
C ASP A 26 3.07 14.40 4.92
N TYR A 27 1.93 13.98 4.38
CA TYR A 27 1.78 13.62 2.98
C TYR A 27 1.03 14.70 2.21
N GLU A 28 1.60 15.11 1.09
CA GLU A 28 0.97 16.07 0.19
C GLU A 28 0.28 15.35 -0.97
N LEU A 29 -0.78 15.94 -1.53
CA LEU A 29 -1.35 15.43 -2.78
C LEU A 29 -0.32 15.56 -3.90
N PHE A 30 -0.21 14.52 -4.73
CA PHE A 30 0.73 14.54 -5.86
C PHE A 30 0.45 15.74 -6.78
N PRO A 31 1.43 16.65 -6.96
CA PRO A 31 1.18 17.89 -7.68
C PRO A 31 1.08 17.66 -9.18
N THR A 32 0.15 18.37 -9.82
CA THR A 32 -0.01 18.37 -11.26
C THR A 32 1.22 19.01 -11.92
N GLY A 33 1.83 18.31 -12.88
CA GLY A 33 2.99 18.81 -13.64
C GLY A 33 4.35 18.21 -13.25
N ILE A 34 4.42 17.35 -12.22
CA ILE A 34 5.63 16.52 -12.01
C ILE A 34 5.63 15.35 -13.00
N GLY A 35 6.75 15.18 -13.71
CA GLY A 35 6.94 14.05 -14.62
C GLY A 35 7.22 12.74 -13.88
N HIS A 36 6.31 11.77 -14.02
CA HIS A 36 6.38 10.44 -13.39
C HIS A 36 7.68 9.68 -13.69
N ALA A 37 8.24 9.82 -14.90
CA ALA A 37 9.47 9.13 -15.32
C ALA A 37 10.72 9.53 -14.52
N SER A 38 10.68 10.68 -13.83
CA SER A 38 11.80 11.17 -13.01
C SER A 38 11.73 10.74 -11.55
N LEU A 39 10.69 10.00 -11.18
CA LEU A 39 10.43 9.57 -9.81
C LEU A 39 10.96 8.17 -9.57
N LYS A 40 11.47 7.95 -8.37
CA LYS A 40 11.79 6.64 -7.83
C LYS A 40 10.90 6.36 -6.62
N ILE A 41 10.38 5.14 -6.54
CA ILE A 41 9.60 4.68 -5.39
C ILE A 41 10.58 4.19 -4.33
N ASP A 42 10.55 4.83 -3.16
CA ASP A 42 11.39 4.43 -2.02
C ASP A 42 10.58 3.64 -0.98
N GLY A 43 9.27 3.90 -0.86
CA GLY A 43 8.39 3.20 0.07
C GLY A 43 6.91 3.48 -0.20
N ILE A 44 6.04 2.59 0.27
CA ILE A 44 4.60 2.69 0.18
C ILE A 44 4.03 2.43 1.57
N ASP A 45 3.65 3.50 2.24
CA ASP A 45 3.35 3.46 3.66
C ASP A 45 1.84 3.27 3.91
N GLY A 46 0.98 3.75 3.00
CA GLY A 46 -0.48 3.68 3.16
C GLY A 46 -1.29 3.47 1.88
N LEU A 47 -2.48 2.91 2.06
CA LEU A 47 -3.48 2.65 1.03
C LEU A 47 -4.74 3.42 1.38
N LEU A 48 -5.34 4.11 0.41
CA LEU A 48 -6.47 5.00 0.66
C LEU A 48 -7.61 4.79 -0.35
N TRP A 49 -8.82 4.99 0.16
CA TRP A 49 -10.09 4.95 -0.55
C TRP A 49 -10.90 6.21 -0.24
N GLU A 50 -11.69 6.68 -1.21
CA GLU A 50 -12.60 7.81 -0.97
C GLU A 50 -13.81 7.41 -0.11
N THR A 51 -14.19 6.14 -0.18
CA THR A 51 -15.39 5.60 0.47
C THR A 51 -15.03 4.41 1.34
N THR A 52 -15.31 3.19 0.90
CA THR A 52 -15.05 1.98 1.67
C THR A 52 -13.85 1.22 1.11
N PRO A 53 -13.06 0.56 1.97
CA PRO A 53 -11.99 -0.31 1.54
C PRO A 53 -12.52 -1.44 0.67
N ARG A 54 -11.91 -1.58 -0.50
CA ARG A 54 -12.15 -2.63 -1.48
C ARG A 54 -10.81 -3.10 -2.04
N THR A 55 -10.82 -4.16 -2.83
CA THR A 55 -9.60 -4.70 -3.44
C THR A 55 -8.95 -3.73 -4.44
N ASP A 56 -9.75 -2.84 -5.02
CA ASP A 56 -9.29 -1.81 -5.95
C ASP A 56 -8.87 -0.55 -5.20
N LEU A 57 -7.64 -0.08 -5.43
CA LEU A 57 -7.07 1.09 -4.76
C LEU A 57 -7.47 2.39 -5.47
N ASP A 58 -7.84 3.42 -4.70
CA ASP A 58 -8.03 4.77 -5.25
C ASP A 58 -6.71 5.55 -5.21
N PHE A 59 -6.05 5.54 -4.05
CA PHE A 59 -4.80 6.25 -3.83
C PHE A 59 -3.80 5.45 -3.01
N VAL A 60 -2.54 5.86 -3.13
CA VAL A 60 -1.40 5.30 -2.43
C VAL A 60 -0.62 6.44 -1.78
N ALA A 61 -0.42 6.35 -0.47
CA ALA A 61 0.50 7.20 0.26
C ALA A 61 1.87 6.53 0.30
N GLY A 62 2.90 7.23 -0.19
CA GLY A 62 4.24 6.68 -0.24
C GLY A 62 5.33 7.73 -0.23
N ARG A 63 6.57 7.24 -0.15
CA ARG A 63 7.81 8.00 -0.22
C ARG A 63 8.42 7.85 -1.59
N PHE A 64 8.69 8.98 -2.22
CA PHE A 64 9.18 9.07 -3.58
C PHE A 64 10.42 9.96 -3.63
N ARG A 65 11.43 9.57 -4.40
CA ARG A 65 12.64 10.35 -4.58
C ARG A 65 12.63 11.06 -5.92
N ARG A 66 12.94 12.36 -5.89
CA ARG A 66 13.13 13.22 -7.07
C ARG A 66 14.39 14.05 -6.89
N ARG A 67 15.39 13.88 -7.77
CA ARG A 67 16.67 14.62 -7.71
C ARG A 67 17.27 14.62 -6.29
N ASP A 68 17.39 13.43 -5.71
CA ASP A 68 17.92 13.16 -4.36
C ASP A 68 17.11 13.69 -3.18
N LEU A 69 15.95 14.32 -3.42
CA LEU A 69 15.02 14.71 -2.36
C LEU A 69 13.90 13.67 -2.21
N GLU A 70 13.72 13.17 -1.00
CA GLU A 70 12.56 12.35 -0.63
C GLU A 70 11.34 13.27 -0.42
N GLN A 71 10.21 12.87 -0.97
CA GLN A 71 8.92 13.53 -0.83
C GLN A 71 7.86 12.51 -0.47
N LYS A 72 6.94 12.89 0.41
CA LYS A 72 5.81 12.07 0.84
C LYS A 72 4.57 12.51 0.07
N TRP A 73 4.05 11.64 -0.76
CA TRP A 73 2.90 11.97 -1.60
C TRP A 73 1.77 10.95 -1.50
N ILE A 74 0.55 11.46 -1.63
CA ILE A 74 -0.65 10.71 -1.96
C ILE A 74 -0.82 10.77 -3.48
N ILE A 75 -0.62 9.63 -4.15
CA ILE A 75 -0.70 9.50 -5.59
C ILE A 75 -1.91 8.65 -5.94
N SER A 76 -2.66 9.02 -6.99
CA SER A 76 -3.73 8.16 -7.49
C SER A 76 -3.17 6.83 -7.99
N HIS A 77 -3.92 5.74 -7.87
CA HIS A 77 -3.51 4.43 -8.39
C HIS A 77 -3.09 4.51 -9.88
N LYS A 78 -3.83 5.25 -10.70
CA LYS A 78 -3.53 5.45 -12.13
C LYS A 78 -2.23 6.20 -12.39
N ASP A 79 -1.89 7.15 -11.53
CA ASP A 79 -0.64 7.90 -11.66
C ASP A 79 0.54 7.11 -11.10
N MET A 80 0.32 6.29 -10.08
CA MET A 80 1.32 5.36 -9.55
C MET A 80 1.80 4.39 -10.62
N GLU A 81 0.90 3.86 -11.45
CA GLU A 81 1.27 2.96 -12.55
C GLU A 81 2.20 3.59 -13.60
N LYS A 82 2.19 4.93 -13.72
CA LYS A 82 3.04 5.68 -14.66
C LYS A 82 4.46 5.89 -14.13
N ILE A 83 4.69 5.65 -12.84
CA ILE A 83 6.02 5.74 -12.23
C ILE A 83 6.82 4.48 -12.57
N PRO A 84 8.12 4.57 -12.91
CA PRO A 84 8.96 3.40 -13.12
C PRO A 84 8.90 2.41 -11.93
N GLY A 85 8.47 1.18 -12.21
CA GLY A 85 8.26 0.14 -11.18
C GLY A 85 6.91 0.20 -10.46
N GLY A 86 6.11 1.25 -10.67
CA GLY A 86 4.85 1.46 -9.97
C GLY A 86 3.76 0.46 -10.33
N SER A 87 3.65 0.06 -11.61
CA SER A 87 2.72 -1.01 -12.02
C SER A 87 2.98 -2.34 -11.30
N ALA A 88 4.26 -2.68 -11.06
CA ALA A 88 4.62 -3.88 -10.32
C ALA A 88 4.27 -3.76 -8.82
N GLU A 89 4.51 -2.60 -8.20
CA GLU A 89 4.10 -2.35 -6.80
C GLU A 89 2.59 -2.42 -6.63
N VAL A 90 1.85 -1.75 -7.50
CA VAL A 90 0.38 -1.78 -7.54
C VAL A 90 -0.15 -3.21 -7.70
N SER A 91 0.41 -4.00 -8.62
CA SER A 91 -0.01 -5.40 -8.82
C SER A 91 0.18 -6.25 -7.57
N ARG A 92 1.27 -6.04 -6.82
CA ARG A 92 1.52 -6.74 -5.55
C ARG A 92 0.54 -6.28 -4.47
N LEU A 93 0.26 -4.98 -4.38
CA LEU A 93 -0.70 -4.44 -3.43
C LEU A 93 -2.10 -4.99 -3.70
N SER A 94 -2.57 -4.97 -4.95
CA SER A 94 -3.85 -5.55 -5.33
C SER A 94 -3.92 -7.04 -4.97
N SER A 95 -2.84 -7.79 -5.19
CA SER A 95 -2.77 -9.21 -4.80
C SER A 95 -2.90 -9.39 -3.28
N ALA A 96 -2.19 -8.58 -2.49
CA ALA A 96 -2.27 -8.58 -1.03
C ALA A 96 -3.68 -8.25 -0.51
N LEU A 97 -4.34 -7.27 -1.12
CA LEU A 97 -5.70 -6.87 -0.77
C LEU A 97 -6.73 -7.96 -1.09
N VAL A 98 -6.59 -8.62 -2.25
CA VAL A 98 -7.45 -9.75 -2.65
C VAL A 98 -7.27 -10.92 -1.68
N GLU A 99 -6.03 -11.24 -1.31
CA GLU A 99 -5.74 -12.34 -0.38
C GLU A 99 -6.26 -12.06 1.04
N LEU A 100 -6.11 -10.82 1.51
CA LEU A 100 -6.61 -10.42 2.82
C LEU A 100 -8.16 -10.40 2.85
N GLY A 101 -8.77 -9.97 1.74
CA GLY A 101 -10.21 -9.93 1.55
C GLY A 101 -10.90 -8.75 2.24
N GLU A 102 -12.02 -8.31 1.67
CA GLU A 102 -12.73 -7.08 2.07
C GLU A 102 -13.11 -7.04 3.56
N ARG A 103 -13.49 -8.18 4.15
CA ARG A 103 -13.91 -8.22 5.56
C ARG A 103 -12.78 -7.81 6.50
N LYS A 104 -11.56 -8.28 6.23
CA LYS A 104 -10.38 -7.94 7.04
C LYS A 104 -9.91 -6.52 6.73
N LEU A 105 -9.97 -6.09 5.46
CA LEU A 105 -9.69 -4.70 5.09
C LEU A 105 -10.56 -3.71 5.85
N ARG A 106 -11.88 -3.92 5.90
CA ARG A 106 -12.79 -3.06 6.65
C ARG A 106 -12.52 -3.03 8.15
N ALA A 107 -11.91 -4.06 8.71
CA ALA A 107 -11.55 -4.11 10.13
C ALA A 107 -10.26 -3.35 10.45
N LEU A 108 -9.36 -3.17 9.48
CA LEU A 108 -8.12 -2.41 9.60
C LEU A 108 -8.29 -0.93 9.23
N ALA A 109 -9.42 -0.59 8.62
CA ALA A 109 -9.67 0.70 8.04
C ALA A 109 -9.89 1.79 9.09
N VAL A 110 -9.18 2.91 8.90
CA VAL A 110 -9.30 4.12 9.72
C VAL A 110 -9.67 5.30 8.84
N GLU A 111 -10.53 6.20 9.34
CA GLU A 111 -10.78 7.46 8.66
C GLU A 111 -9.60 8.42 8.88
N THR A 112 -9.17 9.07 7.82
CA THR A 112 -8.10 10.06 7.83
C THR A 112 -8.48 11.28 7.00
N LYS A 113 -7.77 12.38 7.19
CA LYS A 113 -7.94 13.59 6.39
C LYS A 113 -6.61 13.95 5.75
N ASP A 114 -6.68 14.35 4.48
CA ASP A 114 -5.53 14.95 3.81
C ASP A 114 -5.34 16.41 4.27
N PRO A 115 -4.23 17.06 3.87
CA PRO A 115 -3.98 18.47 4.19
C PRO A 115 -5.03 19.44 3.62
N SER A 116 -5.82 19.03 2.62
CA SER A 116 -6.91 19.83 2.06
C SER A 116 -8.22 19.70 2.86
N GLY A 117 -8.25 18.82 3.87
CA GLY A 117 -9.41 18.53 4.70
C GLY A 117 -10.37 17.50 4.10
N LYS A 118 -10.01 16.86 2.99
CA LYS A 118 -10.81 15.78 2.39
C LYS A 118 -10.62 14.50 3.20
N THR A 119 -11.73 13.86 3.54
CA THR A 119 -11.73 12.59 4.28
C THR A 119 -11.48 11.42 3.34
N TYR A 120 -10.65 10.49 3.79
CA TYR A 120 -10.37 9.21 3.15
C TYR A 120 -10.48 8.10 4.18
N VAL A 121 -10.72 6.89 3.71
CA VAL A 121 -10.49 5.69 4.50
C VAL A 121 -9.13 5.13 4.15
N ALA A 122 -8.28 4.95 5.14
CA ALA A 122 -6.91 4.51 4.98
C ALA A 122 -6.62 3.21 5.73
N ILE A 123 -5.66 2.45 5.23
CA ILE A 123 -5.06 1.29 5.87
C ILE A 123 -3.56 1.40 5.67
N THR A 124 -2.77 1.06 6.68
CA THR A 124 -1.31 1.05 6.54
C THR A 124 -0.84 -0.21 5.80
N VAL A 125 0.22 -0.09 5.02
CA VAL A 125 0.80 -1.25 4.32
C VAL A 125 1.46 -2.22 5.30
N SER A 126 1.97 -1.71 6.42
CA SER A 126 2.50 -2.51 7.53
C SER A 126 1.44 -3.43 8.13
N GLU A 127 0.24 -2.93 8.43
CA GLU A 127 -0.88 -3.73 8.96
C GLU A 127 -1.36 -4.79 7.97
N VAL A 128 -1.49 -4.45 6.69
CA VAL A 128 -1.84 -5.43 5.64
C VAL A 128 -0.83 -6.56 5.62
N ALA A 129 0.46 -6.22 5.62
CA ALA A 129 1.53 -7.20 5.56
C ALA A 129 1.58 -8.09 6.81
N GLN A 130 1.49 -7.51 8.01
CA GLN A 130 1.45 -8.27 9.26
C GLN A 130 0.28 -9.25 9.28
N ARG A 131 -0.90 -8.82 8.83
CA ARG A 131 -2.08 -9.68 8.83
C ARG A 131 -1.96 -10.89 7.91
N LEU A 132 -1.36 -10.69 6.73
CA LEU A 132 -1.08 -11.78 5.79
C LEU A 132 -0.04 -12.76 6.35
N ILE A 133 1.01 -12.25 6.99
CA ILE A 133 2.04 -13.09 7.66
C ILE A 133 1.40 -13.93 8.78
N ASP A 134 0.55 -13.33 9.61
CA ASP A 134 -0.16 -14.03 10.69
C ASP A 134 -1.09 -15.13 10.17
N ASP A 135 -1.85 -14.84 9.11
CA ASP A 135 -2.76 -15.78 8.46
C ASP A 135 -2.00 -17.00 7.91
N HIS A 136 -0.87 -16.77 7.23
CA HIS A 136 -0.01 -17.84 6.72
C HIS A 136 0.60 -18.67 7.83
N THR A 137 1.09 -18.03 8.89
CA THR A 137 1.69 -18.72 10.04
C THR A 137 0.65 -19.62 10.73
N THR A 138 -0.58 -19.11 10.90
CA THR A 138 -1.68 -19.85 11.53
C THR A 138 -2.13 -21.03 10.66
N ALA A 139 -2.23 -20.85 9.34
CA ALA A 139 -2.60 -21.92 8.41
C ALA A 139 -1.57 -23.07 8.40
N LEU A 140 -0.28 -22.75 8.51
CA LEU A 140 0.81 -23.74 8.60
C LEU A 140 0.79 -24.49 9.95
N ALA A 141 0.45 -23.81 11.05
CA ALA A 141 0.31 -24.43 12.37
C ALA A 141 -0.93 -25.36 12.43
N GLY A 142 -2.02 -25.01 11.75
CA GLY A 142 -3.25 -25.80 11.68
C GLY A 142 -3.15 -27.06 10.81
N SER A 143 -2.24 -27.08 9.83
CA SER A 143 -2.04 -28.23 8.92
C SER A 143 -1.16 -29.36 9.49
N ARG A 144 -0.68 -29.23 10.74
CA ARG A 144 0.14 -30.25 11.43
C ARG A 144 -0.65 -31.11 12.43
N LYS A 145 -1.98 -31.16 12.33
CA LYS A 145 -2.83 -32.03 13.14
C LYS A 145 -3.47 -33.13 12.32
#